data_AF-A0A0L0VAC4-F1
#
_entry.id   AF-A0A0L0VAC4-F1
#
_cell.length_a   1.000
_cell.length_b   1.000
_cell.length_c   1.000
_cell.angle_alpha   90.00
_cell.angle_beta   90.00
_cell.angle_gamma   90.00
#
_symmetry.space_group_name_H-M   'P 1'
#
loop_
_entity.id
_entity.type
_entity.pdbx_description
1 polymer ?
#
loop_
_entity_poly.entity_id
_entity_poly.type
_entity_poly.pdbx_seq_one_letter_code
_entity_poly.pdbx_strand_id
1 'polypeptide(L)'
;MLRYFSMIALVLLMASWEVAGDQLDGKTGETPFGCHKNVDAVCANRLREGKKQILKWAIREHPGTRDYLCTGGTKPQCCDKGKYQDIDNPHRTKVVPAGDIPGCQAGGQ
;
A
#
# COMPACT_ATOMS: atom_id res chain seq x y z
N MET A 1 35.46 11.54 25.32
CA MET A 1 35.06 11.89 23.94
C MET A 1 34.32 10.75 23.21
N LEU A 2 34.61 9.46 23.44
CA LEU A 2 34.01 8.35 22.67
C LEU A 2 32.61 7.89 23.11
N ARG A 3 32.14 8.28 24.31
CA ARG A 3 30.87 7.78 24.89
C ARG A 3 29.61 8.52 24.43
N TYR A 4 29.74 9.79 23.99
CA TYR A 4 28.60 10.59 23.55
C TYR A 4 28.16 10.27 22.11
N PHE A 5 29.10 9.85 21.24
CA PHE A 5 28.79 9.46 19.87
C PHE A 5 27.93 8.18 19.78
N SER A 6 28.04 7.28 20.76
CA SER A 6 27.29 6.01 20.77
C SER A 6 25.79 6.20 21.03
N MET A 7 25.37 7.29 21.68
CA MET A 7 23.95 7.52 21.96
C MET A 7 23.18 8.09 20.76
N ILE A 8 23.84 8.86 19.90
CA ILE A 8 23.18 9.48 18.74
C ILE A 8 22.79 8.40 17.69
N ALA A 9 23.62 7.36 17.55
CA ALA A 9 23.34 6.26 16.63
C ALA A 9 22.09 5.44 17.02
N LEU A 10 21.80 5.33 18.32
CA LEU A 10 20.64 4.57 18.82
C LEU A 10 19.31 5.30 18.58
N VAL A 11 19.30 6.64 18.58
CA VAL A 11 18.08 7.43 18.31
C VAL A 11 17.70 7.39 16.83
N LEU A 12 18.70 7.39 15.93
CA LEU A 12 18.45 7.37 14.47
C LEU A 12 17.86 6.03 13.98
N LEU A 13 18.19 4.91 14.63
CA LEU A 13 17.64 3.60 14.27
C LEU A 13 16.16 3.43 14.67
N MET A 14 15.71 4.08 15.74
CA MET A 14 14.29 3.98 16.15
C MET A 14 13.35 4.86 15.33
N ALA A 15 13.84 6.01 14.82
CA ALA A 15 13.03 6.90 13.98
C ALA A 15 12.75 6.33 12.57
N SER A 16 13.50 5.32 12.13
CA SER A 16 13.37 4.77 10.77
C SER A 16 12.23 3.76 10.62
N TRP A 17 11.56 3.38 11.72
CA TRP A 17 10.53 2.33 11.70
C TRP A 17 9.09 2.85 11.70
N GLU A 18 8.88 4.15 11.91
CA GLU A 18 7.52 4.73 11.94
C GLU A 18 6.94 5.01 10.55
N VAL A 19 7.69 4.76 9.47
CA VAL A 19 7.20 4.87 8.08
C VAL A 19 6.81 3.50 7.52
N ALA A 20 6.13 2.69 8.32
CA ALA A 20 5.50 1.45 7.87
C ALA A 20 3.98 1.62 7.83
N GLY A 21 3.52 2.35 6.81
CA GLY A 21 2.33 2.12 5.96
C GLY A 21 1.01 1.52 6.49
N ASP A 22 0.74 1.45 7.80
CA ASP A 22 -0.47 0.79 8.34
C ASP A 22 -1.38 1.73 9.15
N GLN A 23 -1.09 3.03 9.17
CA GLN A 23 -2.02 4.02 9.71
C GLN A 23 -3.15 4.24 8.70
N LEU A 24 -4.18 3.39 8.79
CA LEU A 24 -5.53 3.81 8.45
C LEU A 24 -5.77 5.13 9.18
N ASP A 25 -5.92 6.24 8.45
CA ASP A 25 -6.38 7.47 9.06
C ASP A 25 -7.79 7.17 9.58
N GLY A 26 -7.91 7.02 10.91
CA GLY A 26 -9.14 6.62 11.59
C GLY A 26 -10.31 7.58 11.35
N LYS A 27 -10.07 8.71 10.67
CA LYS A 27 -11.09 9.68 10.25
C LYS A 27 -11.60 9.46 8.83
N THR A 28 -10.74 9.17 7.86
CA THR A 28 -11.11 9.10 6.43
C THR A 28 -11.14 7.66 5.89
N GLY A 29 -10.55 6.71 6.62
CA GLY A 29 -10.32 5.35 6.12
C GLY A 29 -9.34 5.33 4.95
N GLU A 30 -8.45 6.30 4.89
CA GLU A 30 -7.40 6.38 3.89
C GLU A 30 -6.15 5.65 4.38
N THR A 31 -5.44 4.99 3.46
CA THR A 31 -4.20 4.27 3.76
C THR A 31 -3.16 4.64 2.72
N PRO A 32 -2.21 5.53 3.05
CA PRO A 32 -1.13 5.90 2.16
C PRO A 32 -0.07 4.79 2.08
N PHE A 33 0.53 4.61 0.92
CA PHE A 33 1.62 3.66 0.70
C PHE A 33 2.49 4.05 -0.50
N GLY A 34 3.70 3.50 -0.57
CA GLY A 34 4.65 3.78 -1.64
C GLY A 34 5.02 2.53 -2.45
N CYS A 35 5.20 2.69 -3.76
CA CYS A 35 5.71 1.63 -4.63
C CYS A 35 7.22 1.77 -4.89
N HIS A 36 7.91 0.64 -5.11
CA HIS A 36 9.34 0.63 -5.47
C HIS A 36 9.66 1.08 -6.90
N LYS A 37 8.65 1.11 -7.75
CA LYS A 37 8.76 1.53 -9.15
C LYS A 37 7.65 2.52 -9.45
N ASN A 38 7.85 3.34 -10.48
CA ASN A 38 6.79 4.21 -10.99
C ASN A 38 5.80 3.38 -11.82
N VAL A 39 4.93 2.65 -11.13
CA VAL A 39 3.96 1.69 -11.69
C VAL A 39 2.63 1.84 -10.98
N ASP A 40 1.54 1.52 -11.66
CA ASP A 40 0.21 1.58 -11.03
C ASP A 40 0.09 0.60 -9.86
N ALA A 41 -0.72 0.99 -8.89
CA ALA A 41 -0.86 0.28 -7.64
C ALA A 41 -2.32 -0.03 -7.34
N VAL A 42 -2.58 -1.12 -6.63
CA VAL A 42 -3.93 -1.60 -6.35
C VAL A 42 -4.21 -1.73 -4.86
N CYS A 43 -5.45 -1.43 -4.51
CA CYS A 43 -6.02 -1.58 -3.18
C CYS A 43 -7.01 -2.74 -3.17
N ALA A 44 -7.08 -3.46 -2.05
CA ALA A 44 -7.98 -4.58 -1.85
C ALA A 44 -9.02 -4.31 -0.76
N ASN A 45 -10.25 -4.78 -0.98
CA ASN A 45 -11.27 -4.93 0.05
C ASN A 45 -11.71 -6.38 0.15
N ARG A 46 -11.66 -6.96 1.35
CA ARG A 46 -12.16 -8.33 1.57
C ARG A 46 -13.69 -8.33 1.52
N LEU A 47 -14.26 -9.27 0.77
CA LEU A 47 -15.71 -9.49 0.77
C LEU A 47 -16.14 -10.20 2.05
N ARG A 48 -17.43 -10.05 2.43
CA ARG A 48 -18.00 -10.57 3.69
C ARG A 48 -17.76 -12.06 3.92
N GLU A 49 -17.69 -12.86 2.85
CA GLU A 49 -17.43 -14.30 2.92
C GLU A 49 -15.96 -14.65 3.18
N GLY A 50 -15.05 -13.67 3.15
CA GLY A 50 -13.62 -13.84 3.42
C GLY A 50 -12.82 -14.60 2.35
N LYS A 51 -13.49 -15.26 1.39
CA LYS A 51 -12.86 -16.08 0.34
C LYS A 51 -12.46 -15.30 -0.92
N LYS A 52 -13.02 -14.10 -1.09
CA LYS A 52 -12.78 -13.23 -2.26
C LYS A 52 -12.48 -11.81 -1.79
N GLN A 53 -11.76 -11.08 -2.62
CA GLN A 53 -11.48 -9.66 -2.44
C GLN A 53 -11.68 -8.91 -3.75
N ILE A 54 -12.05 -7.63 -3.63
CA ILE A 54 -12.16 -6.71 -4.75
C ILE A 54 -10.88 -5.90 -4.82
N LEU A 55 -10.23 -5.93 -5.97
CA LEU A 55 -9.14 -5.04 -6.33
C LEU A 55 -9.68 -3.81 -7.04
N LYS A 56 -9.12 -2.66 -6.73
CA LYS A 56 -9.34 -1.38 -7.41
C LYS A 56 -8.03 -0.63 -7.52
N TRP A 57 -7.93 0.31 -8.45
CA TRP A 57 -6.76 1.18 -8.54
C TRP A 57 -6.62 2.04 -7.28
N ALA A 58 -5.39 2.17 -6.80
CA ALA A 58 -5.01 3.18 -5.83
C ALA A 58 -4.96 4.56 -6.51
N ILE A 59 -5.21 5.60 -5.75
CA ILE A 59 -5.09 6.97 -6.24
C ILE A 59 -3.63 7.39 -6.10
N ARG A 60 -3.05 7.99 -7.14
CA ARG A 60 -1.72 8.59 -7.04
C ARG A 60 -1.85 9.96 -6.38
N GLU A 61 -1.13 10.17 -5.28
CA GLU A 61 -1.20 11.42 -4.50
C GLU A 61 -0.71 12.61 -5.33
N HIS A 62 0.41 12.43 -6.04
CA HIS A 62 1.04 13.47 -6.85
C HIS A 62 1.47 12.92 -8.21
N PRO A 63 1.22 13.67 -9.31
CA PRO A 63 1.73 13.28 -10.62
C PRO A 63 3.25 13.04 -10.60
N GLY A 64 3.69 11.87 -11.08
CA GLY A 64 5.11 11.52 -11.16
C GLY A 64 5.75 10.99 -9.87
N THR A 65 5.06 11.00 -8.73
CA THR A 65 5.58 10.38 -7.50
C THR A 65 5.20 8.91 -7.42
N ARG A 66 5.78 8.19 -6.46
CA ARG A 66 5.52 6.76 -6.23
C ARG A 66 4.61 6.53 -5.03
N ASP A 67 3.90 7.59 -4.64
CA ASP A 67 3.06 7.64 -3.46
C ASP A 67 1.59 7.50 -3.87
N TYR A 68 0.92 6.58 -3.19
CA TYR A 68 -0.43 6.14 -3.50
C TYR A 68 -1.30 6.14 -2.26
N LEU A 69 -2.60 6.22 -2.50
CA LEU A 69 -3.63 6.26 -1.48
C LEU A 69 -4.70 5.21 -1.77
N CYS A 70 -4.96 4.38 -0.77
CA CYS A 70 -6.15 3.54 -0.72
C CYS A 70 -7.25 4.26 0.04
N THR A 71 -8.44 4.38 -0.54
CA THR A 71 -9.59 5.06 0.08
C THR A 71 -10.66 4.09 0.54
N GLY A 72 -11.56 4.54 1.42
CA GLY A 72 -12.75 3.78 1.81
C GLY A 72 -12.44 2.50 2.59
N GLY A 73 -11.41 2.53 3.45
CA GLY A 73 -11.00 1.43 4.31
C GLY A 73 -10.33 0.26 3.57
N THR A 74 -9.94 0.46 2.31
CA THR A 74 -9.25 -0.57 1.53
C THR A 74 -7.77 -0.57 1.83
N LYS A 75 -7.13 -1.74 1.72
CA LYS A 75 -5.72 -1.92 2.09
C LYS A 75 -4.82 -1.97 0.86
N PRO A 76 -3.59 -1.45 0.93
CA PRO A 76 -2.61 -1.61 -0.14
C PRO A 76 -2.32 -3.08 -0.42
N GLN A 77 -2.37 -3.47 -1.70
CA GLN A 77 -2.23 -4.87 -2.08
C GLN A 77 -1.01 -5.14 -2.96
N CYS A 78 -0.79 -4.36 -4.03
CA CYS A 78 0.34 -4.63 -4.94
C CYS A 78 0.70 -3.44 -5.83
N CYS A 79 1.98 -3.39 -6.23
CA CYS A 79 2.59 -2.44 -7.15
C CYS A 79 3.15 -3.18 -8.37
N ASP A 80 2.31 -3.63 -9.30
CA ASP A 80 2.76 -4.43 -10.45
C ASP A 80 2.25 -3.89 -11.78
N LYS A 81 3.18 -3.62 -12.69
CA LYS A 81 2.88 -3.04 -14.01
C LYS A 81 2.32 -4.15 -14.90
N GLY A 82 1.24 -3.88 -15.62
CA GLY A 82 0.77 -4.85 -16.62
C GLY A 82 -0.04 -6.02 -16.06
N LYS A 83 -0.36 -6.05 -14.76
CA LYS A 83 -1.06 -7.19 -14.13
C LYS A 83 -2.54 -6.98 -13.86
N TYR A 84 -2.98 -5.73 -13.77
CA TYR A 84 -4.31 -5.37 -13.29
C TYR A 84 -5.13 -4.53 -14.29
N GLN A 85 -4.78 -4.53 -15.58
CA GLN A 85 -5.46 -3.80 -16.65
C GLN A 85 -6.95 -4.13 -16.73
N ASP A 86 -7.34 -5.35 -16.34
CA ASP A 86 -8.76 -5.72 -16.32
C ASP A 86 -9.58 -4.86 -15.34
N ILE A 87 -8.95 -4.11 -14.42
CA ILE A 87 -9.61 -3.11 -13.57
C ILE A 87 -10.12 -1.95 -14.42
N ASP A 88 -9.56 -1.64 -15.59
CA ASP A 88 -10.02 -0.56 -16.49
C ASP A 88 -11.39 -0.82 -17.15
N ASN A 89 -12.11 -1.85 -16.68
CA ASN A 89 -13.49 -2.10 -17.04
C ASN A 89 -14.43 -0.98 -16.53
N PRO A 90 -15.69 -0.93 -17.02
CA PRO A 90 -16.66 0.09 -16.62
C PRO A 90 -16.93 0.17 -15.10
N HIS A 91 -16.71 -0.92 -14.36
CA HIS A 91 -16.90 -0.99 -12.92
C HIS A 91 -15.64 -0.66 -12.11
N ARG A 92 -14.51 -0.38 -12.76
CA ARG A 92 -13.22 -0.01 -12.14
C ARG A 92 -12.74 -0.98 -11.06
N THR A 93 -13.09 -2.26 -11.17
CA THR A 93 -12.86 -3.27 -10.13
C THR A 93 -12.60 -4.65 -10.69
N LYS A 94 -11.81 -5.47 -9.98
CA LYS A 94 -11.55 -6.88 -10.32
C LYS A 94 -11.74 -7.77 -9.09
N VAL A 95 -12.53 -8.84 -9.19
CA VAL A 95 -12.70 -9.80 -8.10
C VAL A 95 -11.65 -10.91 -8.21
N VAL A 96 -10.92 -11.15 -7.13
CA VAL A 96 -9.89 -12.21 -7.06
C VAL A 96 -10.08 -13.02 -5.76
N PRO A 97 -9.46 -14.21 -5.64
CA PRO A 97 -9.39 -14.91 -4.36
C PRO A 97 -8.78 -14.02 -3.27
N ALA A 98 -9.33 -14.10 -2.06
CA ALA A 98 -8.79 -13.38 -0.92
C ALA A 98 -7.43 -13.95 -0.50
N GLY A 99 -6.57 -13.10 0.06
CA GLY A 99 -5.24 -13.45 0.52
C GLY A 99 -4.15 -12.72 -0.25
N ASP A 100 -2.93 -13.20 -0.10
CA ASP A 100 -1.77 -12.61 -0.76
C ASP A 100 -1.83 -12.87 -2.27
N ILE A 101 -1.51 -11.84 -3.04
CA ILE A 101 -1.39 -12.00 -4.50
C ILE A 101 0.01 -12.54 -4.77
N PRO A 102 0.16 -13.65 -5.52
CA PRO A 102 1.48 -14.17 -5.86
C PRO A 102 2.37 -13.11 -6.53
N GLY A 103 3.58 -12.93 -5.99
CA GLY A 103 4.54 -11.93 -6.45
C GLY A 103 4.25 -10.50 -6.00
N CYS A 104 3.40 -10.31 -4.99
CA CYS A 104 3.08 -9.02 -4.40
C CYS A 104 3.26 -9.07 -2.88
N GLN A 105 3.79 -7.98 -2.32
CA GLN A 105 3.86 -7.81 -0.87
C GLN A 105 2.69 -6.93 -0.39
N ALA A 106 1.92 -7.44 0.57
CA ALA A 106 0.86 -6.67 1.22
C ALA A 106 1.46 -5.42 1.92
N GLY A 107 0.74 -4.30 1.88
CA GLY A 107 1.26 -2.99 2.36
C GLY A 107 1.91 -2.14 1.25
N GLY A 108 1.98 -2.69 0.03
CA GLY A 108 2.61 -2.02 -1.09
C GLY A 108 4.12 -2.17 -1.03
N GLN A 109 4.63 -2.96 -1.98
CA GLN A 109 5.95 -2.89 -2.61
C GLN A 109 6.04 -3.95 -3.70
#